data_AF-A0A5M4B088-F1
#
_entry.id   AF-A0A5M4B088-F1
#
_cell.length_a   1.000
_cell.length_b   1.000
_cell.length_c   1.000
_cell.angle_alpha   90.00
_cell.angle_beta   90.00
_cell.angle_gamma   90.00
#
_symmetry.space_group_name_H-M   'P 1'
#
loop_
_entity.id
_entity.type
_entity.pdbx_description
1 polymer ?
#
loop_
_entity_poly.entity_id
_entity_poly.type
_entity_poly.pdbx_seq_one_letter_code
_entity_poly.pdbx_strand_id
1 'polypeptide(L)'
;MGYLLKILNVFVLASIKYFWTPPYVKLLNLEFWETFLAVEAGGILGFIFYYYLSGIIIHKFLEHLPKLYCCTPITFQRRVDIWLDQFKERRRQRRKFTRRNKFIVRTRMKYGMWGIIILTPILLSIPLGAFLGKKYYERKRRFLPLMIFSIFLWGIISFILFYKFPSIFR
;
A
#
# COMPACT_ATOMS: atom_id res chain seq x y z
N MET A 1 22.12 -14.71 -13.25
CA MET A 1 21.57 -13.34 -13.18
C MET A 1 22.71 -12.39 -12.87
N GLY A 2 22.84 -11.30 -13.63
CA GLY A 2 23.84 -10.27 -13.33
C GLY A 2 23.61 -9.64 -11.95
N TYR A 3 24.69 -9.17 -11.32
CA TYR A 3 24.65 -8.59 -9.97
C TYR A 3 23.67 -7.40 -9.87
N LEU A 4 23.67 -6.51 -10.87
CA LEU A 4 22.72 -5.38 -10.97
C LEU A 4 21.25 -5.83 -11.02
N LEU A 5 20.95 -6.94 -11.71
CA LEU A 5 19.59 -7.49 -11.79
C LEU A 5 19.12 -8.02 -10.43
N LYS A 6 20.02 -8.57 -9.61
CA LYS A 6 19.67 -9.00 -8.25
C LYS A 6 19.25 -7.82 -7.39
N ILE A 7 20.02 -6.72 -7.41
CA ILE A 7 19.69 -5.50 -6.66
C ILE A 7 18.37 -4.90 -7.14
N LEU A 8 18.16 -4.82 -8.46
CA LEU A 8 16.91 -4.33 -9.03
C LEU A 8 15.70 -5.17 -8.61
N ASN A 9 15.83 -6.49 -8.60
CA ASN A 9 14.77 -7.39 -8.13
C ASN A 9 14.45 -7.14 -6.65
N VAL A 10 15.49 -7.05 -5.80
CA VAL A 10 15.34 -6.71 -4.37
C VAL A 10 14.64 -5.37 -4.19
N PHE A 11 15.03 -4.35 -4.94
CA PHE A 11 14.42 -3.02 -4.89
C PHE A 11 12.92 -3.07 -5.20
N VAL A 12 12.55 -3.73 -6.31
CA VAL A 12 11.14 -3.87 -6.72
C VAL A 12 10.35 -4.70 -5.71
N LEU A 13 10.94 -5.78 -5.19
CA LEU A 13 10.30 -6.61 -4.18
C LEU A 13 10.06 -5.83 -2.89
N ALA A 14 11.03 -5.02 -2.45
CA ALA A 14 10.90 -4.14 -1.28
C ALA A 14 9.75 -3.14 -1.45
N SER A 15 9.58 -2.57 -2.65
CA SER A 15 8.48 -1.66 -2.95
C SER A 15 7.08 -2.30 -2.82
N ILE A 16 6.96 -3.63 -2.95
CA ILE A 16 5.67 -4.34 -2.87
C ILE A 16 5.50 -5.04 -1.51
N LYS A 17 6.50 -5.83 -1.10
CA LYS A 17 6.50 -6.71 0.08
C LYS A 17 7.74 -6.48 0.94
N TYR A 18 7.88 -5.25 1.46
CA TYR A 18 8.99 -4.80 2.29
C TYR A 18 9.49 -5.82 3.32
N PHE A 19 8.63 -6.29 4.24
CA PHE A 19 9.00 -7.22 5.31
C PHE A 19 9.60 -8.56 4.85
N TRP A 20 9.19 -9.07 3.68
CA TRP A 20 9.65 -10.36 3.16
C TRP A 20 10.97 -10.26 2.38
N THR A 21 11.44 -9.05 2.13
CA THR A 21 12.62 -8.81 1.30
C THR A 21 13.92 -9.24 1.99
N PRO A 22 14.19 -8.92 3.26
CA PRO A 22 15.42 -9.36 3.93
C PRO A 22 15.63 -10.90 3.96
N PRO A 23 14.60 -11.74 4.24
CA PRO A 23 14.72 -13.19 4.06
C PRO A 23 15.11 -13.60 2.64
N TYR A 24 14.45 -12.99 1.64
CA TYR A 24 14.65 -13.32 0.24
C TYR A 24 16.08 -13.00 -0.22
N VAL A 25 16.64 -11.89 0.23
CA VAL A 25 17.98 -11.47 -0.19
C VAL A 25 19.07 -12.36 0.41
N LYS A 26 18.85 -12.90 1.62
CA LYS A 26 19.76 -13.89 2.20
C LYS A 26 19.92 -15.12 1.30
N LEU A 27 18.85 -15.55 0.63
CA LEU A 27 18.90 -16.65 -0.36
C LEU A 27 19.70 -16.28 -1.62
N LEU A 28 19.79 -14.98 -1.95
CA LEU A 28 20.53 -14.48 -3.12
C LEU A 28 22.02 -14.26 -2.85
N ASN A 29 22.47 -14.45 -1.60
CA ASN A 29 23.84 -14.24 -1.10
C ASN A 29 24.39 -12.84 -1.44
N LEU A 30 23.60 -11.78 -1.21
CA LEU A 30 24.05 -10.39 -1.36
C LEU A 30 24.65 -9.86 -0.05
N GLU A 31 25.53 -8.86 -0.15
CA GLU A 31 26.13 -8.23 1.01
C GLU A 31 25.10 -7.44 1.83
N PHE A 32 25.37 -7.31 3.13
CA PHE A 32 24.47 -6.67 4.09
C PHE A 32 24.14 -5.22 3.73
N TRP A 33 25.17 -4.39 3.49
CA TRP A 33 25.00 -2.95 3.26
C TRP A 33 24.25 -2.64 1.98
N GLU A 34 24.59 -3.36 0.91
CA GLU A 34 23.96 -3.22 -0.40
C GLU A 34 22.48 -3.61 -0.33
N THR A 35 22.18 -4.69 0.38
CA THR A 35 20.82 -5.16 0.63
C THR A 35 20.03 -4.17 1.47
N PHE A 36 20.62 -3.67 2.56
CA PHE A 36 19.99 -2.69 3.45
C PHE A 36 19.60 -1.42 2.68
N LEU A 37 20.55 -0.85 1.95
CA LEU A 37 20.31 0.35 1.16
C LEU A 37 19.28 0.12 0.05
N ALA A 38 19.34 -1.02 -0.65
CA ALA A 38 18.39 -1.34 -1.71
C ALA A 38 16.96 -1.52 -1.18
N VAL A 39 16.80 -2.18 -0.02
CA VAL A 39 15.49 -2.39 0.61
C VAL A 39 14.91 -1.08 1.12
N GLU A 40 15.70 -0.27 1.82
CA GLU A 40 15.25 1.04 2.32
C GLU A 40 14.89 1.99 1.19
N ALA A 41 15.77 2.11 0.19
CA ALA A 41 15.51 2.94 -0.98
C ALA A 41 14.25 2.45 -1.72
N GLY A 42 14.11 1.14 -1.94
CA GLY A 42 12.94 0.55 -2.58
C GLY A 42 11.64 0.73 -1.79
N GLY A 43 11.71 0.63 -0.46
CA GLY A 43 10.56 0.86 0.42
C GLY A 43 10.10 2.32 0.41
N ILE A 44 11.02 3.26 0.59
CA ILE A 44 10.73 4.69 0.64
C ILE A 44 10.27 5.20 -0.73
N LEU A 45 11.05 4.94 -1.79
CA LEU A 45 10.70 5.37 -3.15
C LEU A 45 9.43 4.71 -3.64
N GLY A 46 9.25 3.40 -3.38
CA GLY A 46 8.04 2.67 -3.69
C GLY A 46 6.82 3.29 -3.01
N PHE A 47 6.90 3.57 -1.70
CA PHE A 47 5.79 4.20 -0.98
C PHE A 47 5.43 5.57 -1.55
N ILE A 48 6.43 6.42 -1.81
CA ILE A 48 6.21 7.75 -2.40
C ILE A 48 5.54 7.61 -3.76
N PHE A 49 6.05 6.73 -4.62
CA PHE A 49 5.50 6.45 -5.94
C PHE A 49 4.03 6.03 -5.85
N TYR A 50 3.71 5.00 -5.06
CA TYR A 50 2.33 4.52 -4.90
C TYR A 50 1.41 5.55 -4.22
N TYR A 51 1.94 6.41 -3.35
CA TYR A 51 1.15 7.43 -2.67
C TYR A 51 0.66 8.49 -3.67
N TYR A 52 1.53 8.97 -4.55
CA TYR A 52 1.13 9.91 -5.61
C TYR A 52 0.31 9.22 -6.71
N LEU A 53 0.71 8.02 -7.13
CA LEU A 53 -0.02 7.23 -8.12
C LEU A 53 -1.46 6.97 -7.66
N SER A 54 -1.67 6.60 -6.40
CA SER A 54 -3.01 6.38 -5.84
C SER A 54 -3.86 7.65 -5.87
N GLY A 55 -3.25 8.83 -5.68
CA GLY A 55 -3.93 10.12 -5.85
C GLY A 55 -4.46 10.31 -7.26
N ILE A 56 -3.60 10.04 -8.26
CA ILE A 56 -3.95 10.14 -9.69
C ILE A 56 -5.07 9.15 -10.02
N ILE A 57 -4.94 7.89 -9.58
CA ILE A 57 -5.95 6.86 -9.82
C ILE A 57 -7.28 7.26 -9.17
N ILE A 58 -7.30 7.66 -7.90
CA ILE A 58 -8.54 8.01 -7.20
C ILE A 58 -9.24 9.19 -7.88
N HIS A 59 -8.52 10.25 -8.23
CA HIS A 59 -9.11 11.42 -8.89
C HIS A 59 -9.55 11.10 -10.32
N LYS A 60 -8.65 10.58 -11.16
CA LYS A 60 -8.95 10.33 -12.58
C LYS A 60 -9.96 9.19 -12.78
N PHE A 61 -9.86 8.10 -12.03
CA PHE A 61 -10.76 6.95 -12.21
C PHE A 61 -12.19 7.30 -11.79
N LEU A 62 -12.39 7.96 -10.65
CA LEU A 62 -13.73 8.36 -10.21
C LEU A 62 -14.37 9.42 -11.13
N GLU A 63 -13.55 10.28 -11.74
CA GLU A 63 -14.01 11.38 -12.59
C GLU A 63 -14.21 10.97 -14.07
N HIS A 64 -13.45 10.00 -14.59
CA HIS A 64 -13.57 9.54 -15.98
C HIS A 64 -14.50 8.34 -16.19
N LEU A 65 -14.88 7.62 -15.14
CA LEU A 65 -15.92 6.57 -15.20
C LEU A 65 -17.20 7.01 -15.96
N PRO A 66 -17.78 8.20 -15.72
CA PRO A 66 -18.96 8.66 -16.46
C PRO A 66 -18.66 9.12 -17.90
N LYS A 67 -17.41 9.46 -18.25
CA LYS A 67 -17.03 9.93 -19.60
C LYS A 67 -16.70 8.77 -20.57
N LEU A 68 -16.01 7.73 -20.10
CA LEU A 68 -15.71 6.51 -20.90
C LEU A 68 -16.98 5.75 -21.32
N TYR A 69 -18.07 6.06 -20.65
CA TYR A 69 -19.38 5.49 -20.85
C TYR A 69 -20.09 5.95 -22.13
N CYS A 70 -19.84 7.19 -22.55
CA CYS A 70 -20.46 7.79 -23.74
C CYS A 70 -20.01 7.11 -25.06
N CYS A 71 -18.84 6.45 -25.06
CA CYS A 71 -18.27 5.79 -26.23
C CYS A 71 -18.62 4.30 -26.33
N THR A 72 -19.48 3.76 -25.47
CA THR A 72 -19.92 2.36 -25.51
C THR A 72 -21.27 2.23 -26.22
N PRO A 73 -21.56 1.12 -26.92
CA PRO A 73 -22.81 0.94 -27.67
C PRO A 73 -24.06 1.05 -26.78
N ILE A 74 -25.15 1.59 -27.34
CA ILE A 74 -26.43 1.94 -26.67
C ILE A 74 -27.03 0.79 -25.81
N THR A 75 -26.83 -0.47 -26.19
CA THR A 75 -27.32 -1.63 -25.42
C THR A 75 -26.51 -1.92 -24.16
N PHE A 76 -25.22 -1.55 -24.15
CA PHE A 76 -24.35 -1.68 -23.00
C PHE A 76 -24.55 -0.53 -22.01
N GLN A 77 -24.87 0.67 -22.51
CA GLN A 77 -25.22 1.82 -21.68
C GLN A 77 -26.39 1.49 -20.75
N ARG A 78 -27.59 1.16 -21.24
CA ARG A 78 -28.72 0.86 -20.34
C ARG A 78 -28.41 -0.13 -19.20
N ARG A 79 -27.59 -1.15 -19.44
CA ARG A 79 -27.18 -2.15 -18.42
C ARG A 79 -26.30 -1.54 -17.31
N VAL A 80 -25.40 -0.65 -17.67
CA VAL A 80 -24.49 0.02 -16.75
C VAL A 80 -25.18 1.18 -16.03
N ASP A 81 -26.15 1.88 -16.65
CA ASP A 81 -26.95 2.91 -15.98
C ASP A 81 -27.77 2.29 -14.86
N ILE A 82 -28.44 1.18 -15.15
CA ILE A 82 -29.14 0.38 -14.15
C ILE A 82 -28.16 -0.09 -13.06
N TRP A 83 -26.96 -0.55 -13.44
CA TRP A 83 -25.95 -0.97 -12.47
C TRP A 83 -25.45 0.18 -11.60
N LEU A 84 -25.22 1.37 -12.17
CA LEU A 84 -24.75 2.59 -11.51
C LEU A 84 -25.81 3.17 -10.58
N ASP A 85 -27.07 3.22 -11.02
CA ASP A 85 -28.20 3.67 -10.22
C ASP A 85 -28.45 2.70 -9.08
N GLN A 86 -28.43 1.39 -9.34
CA GLN A 86 -28.42 0.40 -8.27
C GLN A 86 -27.19 0.53 -7.37
N PHE A 87 -26.02 0.94 -7.87
CA PHE A 87 -24.82 1.15 -7.04
C PHE A 87 -24.97 2.40 -6.15
N LYS A 88 -25.55 3.47 -6.69
CA LYS A 88 -25.86 4.71 -5.97
C LYS A 88 -26.94 4.47 -4.93
N GLU A 89 -28.03 3.79 -5.27
CA GLU A 89 -29.09 3.38 -4.35
C GLU A 89 -28.56 2.42 -3.29
N ARG A 90 -27.75 1.41 -3.66
CA ARG A 90 -27.06 0.54 -2.68
C ARG A 90 -26.13 1.34 -1.77
N ARG A 91 -25.42 2.37 -2.25
CA ARG A 91 -24.64 3.27 -1.38
C ARG A 91 -25.54 4.10 -0.45
N ARG A 92 -26.69 4.57 -0.94
CA ARG A 92 -27.65 5.39 -0.19
C ARG A 92 -28.38 4.58 0.89
N GLN A 93 -28.73 3.33 0.58
CA GLN A 93 -29.40 2.38 1.47
C GLN A 93 -28.43 1.53 2.32
N ARG A 94 -27.10 1.65 2.13
CA ARG A 94 -26.12 0.96 2.97
C ARG A 94 -26.33 1.36 4.43
N ARG A 95 -26.70 0.39 5.27
CA ARG A 95 -26.83 0.57 6.71
C ARG A 95 -25.53 1.16 7.27
N LYS A 96 -25.57 2.45 7.66
CA LYS A 96 -24.41 3.20 8.17
C LYS A 96 -23.79 2.52 9.40
N PHE A 97 -24.60 1.83 10.20
CA PHE A 97 -24.22 1.17 11.46
C PHE A 97 -24.37 -0.36 11.44
N THR A 98 -23.62 -1.06 10.58
CA THR A 98 -23.43 -2.52 10.70
C THR A 98 -22.35 -2.86 11.74
N ARG A 99 -22.36 -4.07 12.32
CA ARG A 99 -21.32 -4.51 13.28
C ARG A 99 -19.90 -4.37 12.70
N ARG A 100 -19.75 -4.69 11.40
CA ARG A 100 -18.50 -4.50 10.64
C ARG A 100 -18.12 -3.02 10.50
N ASN A 101 -19.06 -2.13 10.16
CA ASN A 101 -18.79 -0.68 10.13
C ASN A 101 -18.45 -0.14 11.52
N LYS A 102 -19.15 -0.57 12.58
CA LYS A 102 -18.85 -0.18 13.96
C LYS A 102 -17.46 -0.66 14.40
N PHE A 103 -17.02 -1.85 13.97
CA PHE A 103 -15.67 -2.34 14.22
C PHE A 103 -14.62 -1.51 13.47
N ILE A 104 -14.80 -1.27 12.17
CA ILE A 104 -13.90 -0.41 11.38
C ILE A 104 -13.81 1.00 11.97
N VAL A 105 -14.93 1.58 12.38
CA VAL A 105 -14.98 2.89 13.03
C VAL A 105 -14.30 2.85 14.41
N ARG A 106 -14.50 1.81 15.23
CA ARG A 106 -13.79 1.67 16.51
C ARG A 106 -12.29 1.50 16.34
N THR A 107 -11.84 0.66 15.43
CA THR A 107 -10.41 0.49 15.10
C THR A 107 -9.84 1.80 14.55
N ARG A 108 -10.60 2.54 13.74
CA ARG A 108 -10.23 3.88 13.27
C ARG A 108 -10.15 4.90 14.42
N MET A 109 -11.09 4.91 15.36
CA MET A 109 -11.11 5.85 16.48
C MET A 109 -9.98 5.57 17.47
N LYS A 110 -9.64 4.29 17.70
CA LYS A 110 -8.64 3.87 18.69
C LYS A 110 -7.20 3.88 18.15
N TYR A 111 -7.00 3.46 16.89
CA TYR A 111 -5.68 3.32 16.27
C TYR A 111 -5.40 4.35 15.17
N GLY A 112 -6.43 4.95 14.57
CA GLY A 112 -6.32 6.12 13.69
C GLY A 112 -5.17 6.08 12.68
N MET A 113 -4.46 7.20 12.59
CA MET A 113 -3.34 7.42 11.67
C MET A 113 -2.11 6.57 12.04
N TRP A 114 -1.81 6.48 13.33
CA TRP A 114 -0.63 5.78 13.86
C TRP A 114 -0.70 4.27 13.66
N GLY A 115 -1.89 3.69 13.82
CA GLY A 115 -2.12 2.27 13.59
C GLY A 115 -1.82 1.88 12.16
N ILE A 116 -2.26 2.69 11.18
CA ILE A 116 -1.94 2.43 9.78
C ILE A 116 -0.43 2.51 9.59
N ILE A 117 0.21 3.60 10.03
CA ILE A 117 1.65 3.84 9.88
C ILE A 117 2.47 2.66 10.41
N ILE A 118 2.17 2.20 11.62
CA ILE A 118 2.92 1.12 12.27
C ILE A 118 2.62 -0.24 11.64
N LEU A 119 1.36 -0.52 11.25
CA LEU A 119 1.01 -1.81 10.64
C LEU A 119 1.51 -1.96 9.22
N THR A 120 1.68 -0.86 8.47
CA THR A 120 1.99 -0.92 7.04
C THR A 120 3.24 -1.75 6.72
N PRO A 121 4.43 -1.42 7.25
CA PRO A 121 5.64 -2.10 6.79
C PRO A 121 5.66 -3.60 7.03
N ILE A 122 4.89 -4.10 8.01
CA ILE A 122 4.79 -5.53 8.35
C ILE A 122 3.59 -6.21 7.67
N LEU A 123 2.39 -5.66 7.88
CA LEU A 123 1.12 -6.37 7.70
C LEU A 123 0.36 -5.88 6.47
N LEU A 124 0.60 -4.64 6.05
CA LEU A 124 -0.14 -3.95 5.01
C LEU A 124 0.84 -3.54 3.91
N SER A 125 0.91 -4.34 2.84
CA SER A 125 1.80 -4.09 1.69
C SER A 125 1.89 -2.60 1.35
N ILE A 126 3.11 -2.10 1.09
CA ILE A 126 3.38 -0.67 0.82
C ILE A 126 2.35 -0.03 -0.14
N PRO A 127 1.95 -0.67 -1.26
CA PRO A 127 0.94 -0.11 -2.15
C PRO A 127 -0.43 0.11 -1.48
N LEU A 128 -0.88 -0.85 -0.66
CA LEU A 128 -2.13 -0.76 0.10
C LEU A 128 -2.03 0.33 1.17
N GLY A 129 -0.89 0.40 1.84
CA GLY A 129 -0.57 1.46 2.80
C GLY A 129 -0.65 2.85 2.21
N ALA A 130 -0.01 3.03 1.06
CA ALA A 130 0.02 4.28 0.31
C ALA A 130 -1.38 4.67 -0.15
N PHE A 131 -2.16 3.72 -0.67
CA PHE A 131 -3.54 3.95 -1.10
C PHE A 131 -4.46 4.35 0.05
N LEU A 132 -4.39 3.64 1.18
CA LEU A 132 -5.17 3.97 2.38
C LEU A 132 -4.76 5.32 2.95
N GLY A 133 -3.46 5.58 3.01
CA GLY A 133 -2.88 6.84 3.46
C GLY A 133 -3.36 8.02 2.65
N LYS A 134 -3.28 7.93 1.32
CA LYS A 134 -3.79 8.97 0.42
C LYS A 134 -5.30 9.14 0.59
N LYS A 135 -6.07 8.06 0.55
CA LYS A 135 -7.54 8.13 0.64
C LYS A 135 -8.06 8.75 1.93
N TYR A 136 -7.46 8.46 3.08
CA TYR A 136 -7.98 8.86 4.39
C TYR A 136 -7.24 10.03 5.04
N TYR A 137 -5.97 10.22 4.70
CA TYR A 137 -5.08 11.17 5.38
C TYR A 137 -4.37 12.15 4.43
N GLU A 138 -4.81 12.27 3.16
CA GLU A 138 -4.22 13.21 2.18
C GLU A 138 -4.08 14.64 2.72
N ARG A 139 -5.06 15.13 3.48
CA ARG A 139 -5.03 16.50 4.02
C ARG A 139 -3.99 16.67 5.14
N LYS A 140 -3.55 15.59 5.79
CA LYS A 140 -2.56 15.64 6.87
C LYS A 140 -1.15 15.51 6.30
N ARG A 141 -0.50 16.65 6.01
CA ARG A 141 0.89 16.71 5.53
C ARG A 141 1.90 15.95 6.40
N ARG A 142 1.63 15.79 7.70
CA ARG A 142 2.48 15.02 8.64
C ARG A 142 2.45 13.51 8.41
N PHE A 143 1.45 12.97 7.71
CA PHE A 143 1.32 11.54 7.49
C PHE A 143 2.47 10.95 6.67
N LEU A 144 2.82 11.62 5.56
CA LEU A 144 3.87 11.16 4.65
C LEU A 144 5.24 11.04 5.33
N PRO A 145 5.80 12.07 6.00
CA PRO A 145 7.08 11.94 6.68
C PRO A 145 7.06 10.94 7.84
N LEU A 146 5.95 10.84 8.58
CA LEU A 146 5.81 9.82 9.63
C LEU A 146 5.82 8.40 9.07
N MET A 147 5.24 8.19 7.89
CA MET A 147 5.28 6.90 7.22
C MET A 147 6.68 6.54 6.77
N ILE A 148 7.41 7.48 6.14
CA ILE A 148 8.80 7.27 5.72
C ILE A 148 9.66 6.90 6.93
N PHE A 149 9.52 7.65 8.04
CA PHE A 149 10.23 7.34 9.29
C PHE A 149 9.87 5.96 9.83
N SER A 150 8.60 5.57 9.75
CA SER A 150 8.18 4.23 10.17
C SER A 150 8.73 3.12 9.28
N ILE A 151 8.81 3.32 7.96
CA ILE A 151 9.42 2.35 7.04
C ILE A 151 10.88 2.13 7.43
N PHE A 152 11.63 3.22 7.61
CA PHE A 152 13.03 3.17 8.00
C PHE A 152 13.26 2.46 9.34
N LEU A 153 12.46 2.78 10.37
CA LEU A 153 12.53 2.08 11.66
C LEU A 153 12.23 0.58 11.52
N TRP A 154 11.21 0.22 10.74
CA TRP A 154 10.86 -1.18 10.51
C TRP A 154 11.90 -1.93 9.71
N GLY A 155 12.61 -1.28 8.79
CA GLY A 155 13.74 -1.88 8.10
C GLY A 155 14.85 -2.25 9.06
N ILE A 156 15.32 -1.30 9.88
CA ILE A 156 16.31 -1.57 10.94
C ILE A 156 15.88 -2.76 11.81
N ILE A 157 14.64 -2.77 12.29
CA ILE A 157 14.09 -3.86 13.11
C ILE A 157 14.12 -5.19 12.34
N SER A 158 13.69 -5.20 11.08
CA SER A 158 13.68 -6.41 10.25
C SER A 158 15.10 -6.95 10.05
N PHE A 159 16.05 -6.11 9.69
CA PHE A 159 17.45 -6.51 9.51
C PHE A 159 18.09 -7.04 10.80
N ILE A 160 17.84 -6.39 11.95
CA ILE A 160 18.31 -6.88 13.26
C ILE A 160 17.71 -8.26 13.56
N LEU A 161 16.40 -8.45 13.34
CA LEU A 161 15.74 -9.74 13.56
C LEU A 161 16.36 -10.84 12.69
N PHE A 162 16.58 -10.59 11.40
CA PHE A 162 17.12 -11.60 10.50
C PHE A 162 18.60 -11.89 10.70
N TYR A 163 19.40 -10.90 11.09
CA TYR A 163 20.81 -11.11 11.40
C TYR A 163 21.00 -11.84 12.73
N LYS A 164 20.18 -11.51 13.75
CA LYS A 164 20.29 -12.10 15.09
C LYS A 164 19.66 -13.47 15.21
N PHE A 165 18.67 -13.81 14.38
CA PHE A 165 18.00 -15.12 14.36
C PHE A 165 18.17 -15.84 13.01
N PRO A 166 19.39 -16.24 12.64
CA PRO A 166 19.62 -17.00 11.42
C PRO A 166 19.00 -18.40 11.44
N SER A 167 18.61 -18.91 12.62
CA SER A 167 18.08 -20.26 12.85
C SER A 167 16.61 -20.47 12.46
N ILE A 168 15.84 -19.40 12.23
CA ILE A 168 14.38 -19.49 11.98
C ILE A 168 14.05 -19.84 10.51
N PHE A 169 15.00 -19.63 9.59
CA PHE A 169 14.80 -19.80 8.15
C PHE A 169 15.93 -20.62 7.48
N ARG A 170 16.42 -21.65 8.18
CA ARG A 170 17.34 -22.63 7.58
C ARG A 170 16.59 -23.60 6.68
#